data_AF-A0A847EMD3-F1
#
_entry.id   AF-A0A847EMD3-F1
#
_cell.length_a   1.000
_cell.length_b   1.000
_cell.length_c   1.000
_cell.angle_alpha   90.00
_cell.angle_beta   90.00
_cell.angle_gamma   90.00
#
_symmetry.space_group_name_H-M   'P 1'
#
loop_
_entity.id
_entity.type
_entity.pdbx_description
1 polymer ?
#
loop_
_entity_poly.entity_id
_entity_poly.type
_entity_poly.pdbx_seq_one_letter_code
_entity_poly.pdbx_strand_id
1 'polypeptide(L)'
;MSLPSLYIGRGRSWIVALFFLLLGGLVVGFLPEAERDASPTDSLAQGYDSTRVVELAERFPQEGDGTALILWTSTDGEALTEEQLAAARESLFERLPDDAFAGAGGPPAGVDAGTAGPPAGVDTGAAGPPAGVDAGAAGPPAGIPPLPLVSEDGTAAFGTIAIDAADGAENRDAIATLRAELVDEAADGVTVQVTGPAGIRADLGAVFDGANFRLLAATAAVVALLLLLTYRSPIL
;
A
#
# COMPACT_ATOMS: atom_id res chain seq x y z
N MET A 1 32.66 -61.11 6.26
CA MET A 1 32.36 -59.67 6.18
C MET A 1 31.57 -59.40 4.90
N SER A 2 30.26 -59.17 5.00
CA SER A 2 29.50 -58.41 4.01
C SER A 2 28.12 -58.11 4.58
N LEU A 3 28.04 -57.00 5.33
CA LEU A 3 26.81 -56.38 5.82
C LEU A 3 26.37 -55.22 4.89
N PRO A 4 25.84 -55.44 3.66
CA PRO A 4 25.15 -54.33 2.98
C PRO A 4 23.69 -54.58 2.60
N SER A 5 23.07 -55.73 2.90
CA SER A 5 21.70 -55.99 2.43
C SER A 5 20.57 -55.49 3.35
N LEU A 6 20.88 -55.00 4.56
CA LEU A 6 19.86 -54.71 5.58
C LEU A 6 19.17 -53.35 5.46
N TYR A 7 19.54 -52.51 4.49
CA TYR A 7 19.01 -51.13 4.40
C TYR A 7 18.10 -50.83 3.20
N ILE A 8 17.92 -51.75 2.24
CA ILE A 8 17.09 -51.51 1.04
C ILE A 8 15.80 -52.32 1.14
N GLY A 9 14.95 -51.93 2.10
CA GLY A 9 13.59 -52.46 2.25
C GLY A 9 12.57 -51.56 1.55
N ARG A 10 11.73 -52.16 0.71
CA ARG A 10 10.67 -51.55 -0.14
C ARG A 10 9.76 -50.51 0.55
N GLY A 11 9.67 -50.53 1.88
CA GLY A 11 8.90 -49.56 2.68
C GLY A 11 9.66 -48.30 3.13
N ARG A 12 11.01 -48.30 3.14
CA ARG A 12 11.79 -47.15 3.66
C ARG A 12 11.86 -45.98 2.67
N SER A 13 11.69 -46.24 1.38
CA SER A 13 11.67 -45.18 0.34
C SER A 13 10.53 -44.18 0.56
N TRP A 14 9.35 -44.68 0.97
CA TRP A 14 8.19 -43.83 1.25
C TRP A 14 8.42 -42.93 2.47
N ILE A 15 9.18 -43.41 3.46
CA ILE A 15 9.56 -42.62 4.63
C ILE A 15 10.51 -41.48 4.23
N VAL A 16 11.44 -41.71 3.31
CA VAL A 16 12.35 -40.67 2.81
C VAL A 16 11.59 -39.61 2.01
N ALA A 17 10.69 -40.03 1.12
CA ALA A 17 9.85 -39.10 0.35
C ALA A 17 8.94 -38.26 1.27
N LEU A 18 8.27 -38.91 2.23
CA LEU A 18 7.45 -38.23 3.22
C LEU A 18 8.31 -37.28 4.06
N PHE A 19 9.50 -37.70 4.48
CA PHE A 19 10.43 -36.86 5.25
C PHE A 19 10.81 -35.60 4.49
N PHE A 20 11.22 -35.69 3.23
CA PHE A 20 11.57 -34.49 2.44
C PHE A 20 10.36 -33.60 2.15
N LEU A 21 9.16 -34.17 1.97
CA LEU A 21 7.93 -33.41 1.81
C LEU A 21 7.56 -32.66 3.09
N LEU A 22 7.62 -33.34 4.24
CA LEU A 22 7.34 -32.74 5.54
C LEU A 22 8.39 -31.69 5.90
N LEU A 23 9.67 -31.96 5.61
CA LEU A 23 10.76 -31.01 5.81
C LEU A 23 10.60 -29.78 4.91
N GLY A 24 10.28 -29.97 3.63
CA GLY A 24 10.00 -28.86 2.71
C GLY A 24 8.81 -28.02 3.17
N GLY A 25 7.71 -28.66 3.58
CA GLY A 25 6.55 -27.96 4.14
C GLY A 25 6.85 -27.22 5.44
N LEU A 26 7.67 -27.81 6.32
CA LEU A 26 8.09 -27.18 7.57
C LEU A 26 9.00 -25.97 7.32
N VAL A 27 9.93 -26.07 6.36
CA VAL A 27 10.79 -24.94 5.96
C VAL A 27 9.91 -23.82 5.38
N VAL A 28 9.02 -24.11 4.44
CA VAL A 28 8.14 -23.09 3.84
C VAL A 28 7.20 -22.46 4.87
N GLY A 29 6.65 -23.23 5.81
CA GLY A 29 5.74 -22.70 6.83
C GLY A 29 6.41 -21.90 7.96
N PHE A 30 7.74 -22.03 8.13
CA PHE A 30 8.50 -21.29 9.15
C PHE A 30 9.37 -20.17 8.59
N LEU A 31 9.54 -20.07 7.26
CA LEU A 31 10.24 -18.94 6.67
C LEU A 31 9.30 -17.72 6.62
N PRO A 32 9.71 -16.57 7.19
CA PRO A 32 8.97 -15.34 7.00
C PRO A 32 8.91 -15.01 5.50
N GLU A 33 7.75 -14.56 5.06
CA GLU A 33 7.53 -14.18 3.67
C GLU A 33 8.39 -12.94 3.37
N ALA A 34 9.19 -13.00 2.30
CA ALA A 34 10.03 -11.88 1.92
C ALA A 34 9.16 -10.83 1.23
N GLU A 35 8.70 -9.84 1.99
CA GLU A 35 8.03 -8.66 1.43
C GLU A 35 9.08 -7.66 0.95
N ARG A 36 8.90 -7.17 -0.28
CA ARG A 36 9.72 -6.11 -0.86
C ARG A 36 8.77 -5.04 -1.36
N ASP A 37 8.90 -3.84 -0.82
CA ASP A 37 8.23 -2.67 -1.38
C ASP A 37 8.87 -2.33 -2.73
N ALA A 38 8.12 -2.53 -3.80
CA ALA A 38 8.54 -2.18 -5.14
C ALA A 38 8.50 -0.64 -5.28
N SER A 39 9.67 -0.02 -5.41
CA SER A 39 9.73 1.42 -5.65
C SER A 39 9.30 1.74 -7.09
N PRO A 40 8.59 2.86 -7.35
CA PRO A 40 8.25 3.29 -8.71
C PRO A 40 9.46 3.37 -9.67
N THR A 41 10.66 3.58 -9.12
CA THR A 41 11.91 3.63 -9.87
C THR A 41 12.56 2.27 -10.13
N ASP A 42 12.12 1.18 -9.50
CA ASP A 42 12.68 -0.18 -9.76
C ASP A 42 12.46 -0.62 -11.21
N SER A 43 11.45 -0.04 -11.87
CA SER A 43 11.15 -0.27 -13.29
C SER A 43 11.88 0.67 -14.27
N LEU A 44 12.56 1.71 -13.77
CA LEU A 44 13.21 2.74 -14.57
C LEU A 44 14.69 2.42 -14.81
N ALA A 45 15.18 2.77 -16.00
CA ALA A 45 16.60 2.62 -16.30
C ALA A 45 17.44 3.54 -15.40
N GLN A 46 18.51 2.98 -14.82
CA GLN A 46 19.41 3.73 -13.93
C GLN A 46 20.12 4.85 -14.72
N GLY A 47 20.28 6.01 -14.08
CA GLY A 47 21.10 7.12 -14.60
C GLY A 47 20.37 8.19 -15.42
N TYR A 48 19.04 8.22 -15.41
CA TYR A 48 18.26 9.31 -16.01
C TYR A 48 18.08 10.46 -15.00
N ASP A 49 18.07 11.70 -15.49
CA ASP A 49 17.81 12.87 -14.62
C ASP A 49 16.44 12.80 -13.91
N SER A 50 15.47 12.08 -14.49
CA SER A 50 14.17 11.80 -13.87
C SER A 50 14.23 10.88 -12.66
N THR A 51 15.19 9.93 -12.59
CA THR A 51 15.38 9.08 -11.41
C THR A 51 16.09 9.84 -10.29
N ARG A 52 16.90 10.84 -10.64
CA ARG A 52 17.61 11.70 -9.68
C ARG A 52 16.64 12.49 -8.80
N VAL A 53 15.50 12.91 -9.35
CA VAL A 53 14.46 13.63 -8.58
C VAL A 53 13.84 12.73 -7.51
N VAL A 54 13.61 11.45 -7.82
CA VAL A 54 13.05 10.49 -6.86
C VAL A 54 14.08 10.15 -5.76
N GLU A 55 15.34 9.96 -6.12
CA GLU A 55 16.45 9.76 -5.15
C GLU A 55 16.69 11.00 -4.25
N LEU A 56 16.44 12.20 -4.78
CA LEU A 56 16.42 13.44 -4.01
C LEU A 56 15.20 13.53 -3.08
N ALA A 57 14.03 13.05 -3.53
CA ALA A 57 12.80 13.04 -2.75
C ALA A 57 12.92 12.13 -1.52
N GLU A 58 13.61 10.99 -1.61
CA GLU A 58 13.89 10.07 -0.50
C GLU A 58 14.71 10.71 0.64
N ARG A 59 15.40 11.82 0.40
CA ARG A 59 16.16 12.56 1.43
C ARG A 59 15.32 13.54 2.23
N PHE A 60 14.11 13.84 1.78
CA PHE A 60 13.16 14.60 2.58
C PHE A 60 12.44 13.61 3.50
N PRO A 61 12.21 13.95 4.78
CA PRO A 61 11.33 13.15 5.62
C PRO A 61 9.95 13.12 4.95
N GLN A 62 9.58 11.96 4.40
CA GLN A 62 8.25 11.74 3.86
C GLN A 62 7.32 11.64 5.07
N GLU A 63 6.47 12.65 5.29
CA GLU A 63 5.41 12.58 6.29
C GLU A 63 4.36 11.57 5.80
N GLY A 64 4.47 10.32 6.24
CA GLY A 64 3.54 9.22 5.97
C GLY A 64 3.62 8.67 4.54
N ASP A 65 4.06 7.43 4.39
CA ASP A 65 4.26 6.80 3.08
C ASP A 65 2.96 6.51 2.31
N GLY A 66 1.79 6.91 2.81
CA GLY A 66 0.56 6.90 2.01
C GLY A 66 -0.56 7.75 2.57
N THR A 67 -1.18 8.54 1.69
CA THR A 67 -2.47 9.19 1.98
C THR A 67 -3.61 8.19 1.78
N ALA A 68 -4.50 8.07 2.77
CA ALA A 68 -5.79 7.42 2.63
C ALA A 68 -6.87 8.48 2.35
N LEU A 69 -7.76 8.20 1.40
CA LEU A 69 -8.94 9.00 1.14
C LEU A 69 -10.15 8.29 1.73
N ILE A 70 -10.89 8.98 2.58
CA ILE A 70 -12.13 8.48 3.18
C ILE A 70 -13.29 9.14 2.44
N LEU A 71 -14.25 8.34 2.02
CA LEU A 71 -15.45 8.76 1.29
C LEU A 71 -16.68 8.35 2.10
N TRP A 72 -17.54 9.32 2.40
CA TRP A 72 -18.86 9.13 2.99
C TRP A 72 -19.90 9.38 1.91
N THR A 73 -20.77 8.40 1.65
CA THR A 73 -21.83 8.48 0.63
C THR A 73 -23.18 8.20 1.25
N SER A 74 -24.20 8.95 0.84
CA SER A 74 -25.60 8.67 1.19
C SER A 74 -26.05 7.34 0.57
N THR A 75 -26.63 6.47 1.40
CA THR A 75 -27.11 5.15 0.95
C THR A 75 -28.36 5.26 0.08
N ASP A 76 -29.22 6.26 0.35
CA ASP A 76 -30.49 6.44 -0.35
C ASP A 76 -30.39 7.43 -1.54
N GLY A 77 -29.20 8.00 -1.77
CA GLY A 77 -28.95 8.98 -2.83
C GLY A 77 -29.51 10.37 -2.55
N GLU A 78 -30.01 10.60 -1.34
CA GLU A 78 -30.41 11.93 -0.86
C GLU A 78 -29.19 12.72 -0.36
N ALA A 79 -29.31 14.04 -0.26
CA ALA A 79 -28.25 14.86 0.31
C ALA A 79 -28.00 14.47 1.77
N LEU A 80 -26.73 14.36 2.14
CA LEU A 80 -26.30 14.05 3.50
C LEU A 80 -26.83 15.13 4.46
N THR A 81 -27.36 14.69 5.60
CA THR A 81 -27.90 15.59 6.63
C THR A 81 -26.77 16.31 7.37
N GLU A 82 -27.09 17.42 8.04
CA GLU A 82 -26.10 18.13 8.87
C GLU A 82 -25.54 17.24 10.00
N GLU A 83 -26.36 16.32 10.53
CA GLU A 83 -25.94 15.34 11.53
C GLU A 83 -24.94 14.33 10.95
N GLN A 84 -25.20 13.82 9.75
CA GLN A 84 -24.29 12.91 9.05
C GLN A 84 -22.96 13.60 8.71
N LEU A 85 -23.00 14.86 8.26
CA LEU A 85 -21.78 15.66 8.02
C LEU A 85 -21.00 15.93 9.32
N ALA A 86 -21.72 16.18 10.42
CA ALA A 86 -21.08 16.40 11.72
C ALA A 86 -20.33 15.15 12.19
N ALA A 87 -20.94 13.96 12.05
CA ALA A 87 -20.31 12.67 12.37
C ALA A 87 -19.11 12.38 11.45
N ALA A 88 -19.23 12.63 10.14
CA ALA A 88 -18.11 12.48 9.19
C ALA A 88 -16.93 13.41 9.55
N ARG A 89 -17.22 14.62 10.02
CA ARG A 89 -16.19 15.56 10.46
C ARG A 89 -15.53 15.14 11.77
N GLU A 90 -16.30 14.64 12.72
CA GLU A 90 -15.79 14.16 14.02
C GLU A 90 -14.87 12.96 13.82
N SER A 91 -15.34 11.95 13.08
CA SER A 91 -14.54 10.76 12.72
C SER A 91 -13.26 11.11 11.95
N LEU A 92 -13.29 12.12 11.06
CA LEU A 92 -12.08 12.63 10.42
C LEU A 92 -11.13 13.30 11.42
N PHE A 93 -11.66 14.14 12.30
CA PHE A 93 -10.87 14.93 13.23
C PHE A 93 -10.13 14.07 14.25
N GLU A 94 -10.77 13.02 14.76
CA GLU A 94 -10.16 12.07 15.71
C GLU A 94 -8.96 11.30 15.11
N ARG A 95 -8.87 11.26 13.79
CA ARG A 95 -7.82 10.53 13.04
C ARG A 95 -6.71 11.45 12.51
N LEU A 96 -6.82 12.76 12.73
CA LEU A 96 -5.76 13.68 12.36
C LEU A 96 -4.62 13.57 13.39
N PRO A 97 -3.37 13.49 12.96
CA PRO A 97 -2.26 13.54 13.89
C PRO A 97 -2.19 14.92 14.56
N ASP A 98 -1.64 15.00 15.78
CA ASP A 98 -1.60 16.22 16.59
C ASP A 98 -0.90 17.40 15.88
N ASP A 99 -0.03 17.09 14.92
CA ASP A 99 0.72 18.02 14.08
C ASP A 99 0.05 18.32 12.73
N ALA A 100 -1.11 17.75 12.43
CA ALA A 100 -1.93 18.10 11.24
C ALA A 100 -2.23 19.60 11.17
N PHE A 101 -2.14 20.28 12.31
CA PHE A 101 -2.35 21.72 12.48
C PHE A 101 -1.06 22.52 12.51
N ALA A 102 0.10 21.88 12.60
CA ALA A 102 1.42 22.49 12.74
C ALA A 102 2.05 22.85 11.37
N GLY A 103 1.64 22.19 10.28
CA GLY A 103 2.25 22.32 8.95
C GLY A 103 1.79 23.50 8.06
N ALA A 104 0.78 24.28 8.46
CA ALA A 104 0.28 25.40 7.64
C ALA A 104 1.04 26.73 7.89
N GLY A 105 2.27 26.66 8.41
CA GLY A 105 3.08 27.79 8.85
C GLY A 105 4.21 28.16 7.90
N GLY A 106 3.87 28.75 6.75
CA GLY A 106 4.80 29.53 5.92
C GLY A 106 5.64 28.74 4.91
N PRO A 107 6.08 29.39 3.81
CA PRO A 107 6.99 28.76 2.85
C PRO A 107 8.23 28.25 3.57
N PRO A 108 8.83 27.12 3.14
CA PRO A 108 10.02 26.57 3.78
C PRO A 108 11.06 27.68 3.94
N ALA A 109 11.45 27.96 5.19
CA ALA A 109 12.54 28.89 5.49
C ALA A 109 13.83 28.33 4.87
N GLY A 110 14.13 28.77 3.66
CA GLY A 110 15.19 28.21 2.84
C GLY A 110 14.95 28.30 1.32
N VAL A 111 13.73 28.59 0.86
CA VAL A 111 13.56 29.06 -0.52
C VAL A 111 13.93 30.53 -0.58
N ASP A 112 15.19 30.80 -0.88
CA ASP A 112 15.52 32.02 -1.60
C ASP A 112 14.66 31.98 -2.88
N ALA A 113 13.54 32.69 -2.89
CA ALA A 113 12.82 33.01 -4.11
C ALA A 113 13.79 33.83 -4.94
N GLY A 114 14.59 33.12 -5.74
CA GLY A 114 15.71 33.68 -6.45
C GLY A 114 15.22 34.83 -7.30
N THR A 115 15.61 36.05 -6.93
CA THR A 115 15.73 37.18 -7.87
C THR A 115 16.81 36.93 -8.94
N ALA A 116 17.16 35.67 -9.21
CA ALA A 116 17.95 35.29 -10.36
C ALA A 116 17.07 35.47 -11.58
N GLY A 117 17.10 36.70 -12.13
CA GLY A 117 16.78 36.89 -13.54
C GLY A 117 17.52 35.85 -14.38
N PRO A 118 16.96 35.46 -15.54
CA PRO A 118 17.55 34.42 -16.37
C PRO A 118 19.03 34.71 -16.62
N PRO A 119 19.93 33.71 -16.60
CA PRO A 119 21.29 33.94 -17.03
C PRO A 119 21.24 34.53 -18.45
N ALA A 120 21.72 35.76 -18.59
CA ALA A 120 21.87 36.39 -19.88
C ALA A 120 22.83 35.53 -20.71
N GLY A 121 22.30 34.81 -21.70
CA GLY A 121 23.12 34.01 -22.61
C GLY A 121 22.51 32.73 -23.20
N VAL A 122 21.24 32.38 -22.92
CA VAL A 122 20.59 31.23 -23.59
C VAL A 122 19.56 31.71 -24.61
N ASP A 123 20.00 31.77 -25.87
CA ASP A 123 19.13 31.91 -27.04
C ASP A 123 18.44 30.56 -27.32
N THR A 124 17.40 30.21 -26.55
CA THR A 124 16.50 29.10 -26.92
C THR A 124 15.34 29.64 -27.75
N GLY A 125 15.57 29.80 -29.05
CA GLY A 125 14.51 29.97 -30.03
C GLY A 125 13.73 28.67 -30.20
N ALA A 126 12.64 28.49 -29.46
CA ALA A 126 11.49 27.64 -29.78
C ALA A 126 10.44 27.83 -28.68
N ALA A 127 9.16 27.85 -29.06
CA ALA A 127 8.02 27.99 -28.16
C ALA A 127 8.16 27.09 -26.92
N GLY A 128 8.26 27.71 -25.75
CA GLY A 128 8.15 27.00 -24.48
C GLY A 128 6.76 26.36 -24.33
N PRO A 129 6.63 25.26 -23.57
CA PRO A 129 5.32 24.75 -23.18
C PRO A 129 4.53 25.86 -22.46
N PRO A 130 3.19 25.90 -22.60
CA PRO A 130 2.37 26.85 -21.86
C PRO A 130 2.71 26.72 -20.37
N ALA A 131 2.78 27.87 -19.69
CA ALA A 131 3.02 27.96 -18.26
C ALA A 131 2.21 26.87 -17.55
N GLY A 132 2.93 25.96 -16.88
CA GLY A 132 2.31 25.01 -15.99
C GLY A 132 1.45 25.80 -15.02
N VAL A 133 0.21 25.39 -14.87
CA VAL A 133 -0.61 25.86 -13.77
C VAL A 133 0.20 25.61 -12.50
N ASP A 134 0.49 26.69 -11.77
CA ASP A 134 1.03 26.62 -10.42
C ASP A 134 -0.04 25.93 -9.55
N ALA A 135 -0.10 24.61 -9.60
CA ALA A 135 -0.71 23.81 -8.56
C ALA A 135 0.26 23.78 -7.38
N GLY A 136 0.60 24.97 -6.87
CA GLY A 136 1.05 25.10 -5.51
C GLY A 136 -0.10 24.59 -4.67
N ALA A 137 0.07 23.41 -4.09
CA ALA A 137 -0.78 22.92 -3.03
C ALA A 137 -0.68 23.92 -1.88
N ALA A 138 -1.50 24.97 -1.95
CA ALA A 138 -1.85 25.75 -0.78
C ALA A 138 -2.56 24.75 0.12
N GLY A 139 -1.84 24.23 1.11
CA GLY A 139 -2.45 23.54 2.22
C GLY A 139 -3.58 24.40 2.81
N PRO A 140 -4.54 23.78 3.52
CA PRO A 140 -5.62 24.52 4.14
C PRO A 140 -5.09 25.74 4.92
N PRO A 141 -5.77 26.90 4.86
CA PRO A 141 -5.37 28.07 5.62
C PRO A 141 -5.15 27.73 7.10
N ALA A 142 -4.05 28.24 7.65
CA ALA A 142 -3.56 27.90 8.98
C ALA A 142 -4.64 28.01 10.08
N GLY A 143 -4.76 26.95 10.90
CA GLY A 143 -5.64 26.91 12.06
C GLY A 143 -7.08 26.45 11.80
N ILE A 144 -7.45 26.10 10.56
CA ILE A 144 -8.74 25.48 10.25
C ILE A 144 -8.52 23.97 10.09
N PRO A 145 -9.20 23.11 10.87
CA PRO A 145 -9.12 21.67 10.64
C PRO A 145 -9.49 21.33 9.20
N PRO A 146 -8.80 20.36 8.56
CA PRO A 146 -9.29 19.83 7.30
C PRO A 146 -10.72 19.32 7.53
N LEU A 147 -11.68 20.00 6.90
CA LEU A 147 -13.08 19.61 6.91
C LEU A 147 -13.30 18.63 5.75
N PRO A 148 -14.21 17.67 5.88
CA PRO A 148 -14.64 16.87 4.75
C PRO A 148 -15.15 17.79 3.63
N LEU A 149 -14.64 17.62 2.42
CA LEU A 149 -15.12 18.32 1.24
C LEU A 149 -16.42 17.68 0.80
N VAL A 150 -17.48 18.48 0.70
CA VAL A 150 -18.81 18.02 0.30
C VAL A 150 -18.98 18.16 -1.21
N SER A 151 -19.57 17.14 -1.84
CA SER A 151 -19.95 17.14 -3.25
C SER A 151 -20.97 18.23 -3.56
N GLU A 152 -21.01 18.70 -4.82
CA GLU A 152 -21.94 19.76 -5.26
C GLU A 152 -23.42 19.38 -5.08
N ASP A 153 -23.73 18.09 -5.20
CA ASP A 153 -25.07 17.53 -5.00
C ASP A 153 -25.39 17.18 -3.54
N GLY A 154 -24.41 17.34 -2.65
CA GLY A 154 -24.53 17.02 -1.22
C GLY A 154 -24.62 15.52 -0.90
N THR A 155 -24.55 14.63 -1.89
CA THR A 155 -24.75 13.17 -1.67
C THR A 155 -23.51 12.45 -1.16
N ALA A 156 -22.35 13.11 -1.25
CA ALA A 156 -21.07 12.58 -0.81
C ALA A 156 -20.21 13.64 -0.12
N ALA A 157 -19.35 13.20 0.77
CA ALA A 157 -18.27 14.00 1.34
C ALA A 157 -16.99 13.17 1.37
N PHE A 158 -15.82 13.78 1.23
CA PHE A 158 -14.55 13.08 1.34
C PHE A 158 -13.49 13.85 2.13
N GLY A 159 -12.57 13.13 2.75
CA GLY A 159 -11.45 13.66 3.51
C GLY A 159 -10.20 12.83 3.28
N THR A 160 -9.05 13.35 3.70
CA THR A 160 -7.77 12.65 3.57
C THR A 160 -7.06 12.59 4.90
N ILE A 161 -6.45 11.45 5.20
CA ILE A 161 -5.57 11.27 6.37
C ILE A 161 -4.24 10.67 5.93
N ALA A 162 -3.17 11.01 6.64
CA ALA A 162 -1.88 10.34 6.48
C ALA A 162 -1.89 9.01 7.21
N ILE A 163 -1.38 7.97 6.56
CA ILE A 163 -1.14 6.66 7.17
C ILE A 163 0.35 6.56 7.43
N ASP A 164 0.69 6.43 8.72
CA ASP A 164 2.05 6.15 9.15
C ASP A 164 2.23 4.63 9.17
N ALA A 165 2.99 4.11 8.21
CA ALA A 165 3.29 2.69 8.08
C ALA A 165 4.68 2.54 7.46
N ALA A 166 5.53 1.74 8.09
CA ALA A 166 6.91 1.54 7.68
C ALA A 166 7.05 0.57 6.49
N ASP A 167 6.06 -0.30 6.28
CA ASP A 167 6.05 -1.28 5.20
C ASP A 167 4.63 -1.62 4.71
N GLY A 168 4.57 -2.44 3.65
CA GLY A 168 3.31 -2.87 3.06
C GLY A 168 2.40 -3.70 3.97
N ALA A 169 2.93 -4.45 4.94
CA ALA A 169 2.12 -5.24 5.87
C ALA A 169 1.48 -4.34 6.94
N GLU A 170 2.27 -3.42 7.51
CA GLU A 170 1.77 -2.42 8.44
C GLU A 170 0.71 -1.52 7.78
N ASN A 171 0.93 -1.11 6.51
CA ASN A 171 -0.07 -0.33 5.76
C ASN A 171 -1.36 -1.11 5.55
N ARG A 172 -1.30 -2.44 5.32
CA ARG A 172 -2.51 -3.27 5.21
C ARG A 172 -3.29 -3.31 6.51
N ASP A 173 -2.60 -3.58 7.62
CA ASP A 173 -3.22 -3.72 8.94
C ASP A 173 -3.81 -2.38 9.41
N ALA A 174 -3.11 -1.27 9.16
CA ALA A 174 -3.59 0.08 9.45
C ALA A 174 -4.87 0.40 8.66
N ILE A 175 -4.90 0.12 7.36
CA ILE A 175 -6.08 0.36 6.51
C ILE A 175 -7.25 -0.58 6.90
N ALA A 176 -6.97 -1.84 7.25
CA ALA A 176 -8.00 -2.78 7.68
C ALA A 176 -8.66 -2.32 8.99
N THR A 177 -7.85 -1.89 9.96
CA THR A 177 -8.33 -1.30 11.22
C THR A 177 -9.15 -0.03 10.95
N LEU A 178 -8.61 0.89 10.16
CA LEU A 178 -9.29 2.13 9.78
C LEU A 178 -10.66 1.88 9.14
N ARG A 179 -10.75 0.91 8.21
CA ARG A 179 -12.02 0.54 7.57
C ARG A 179 -13.03 -0.01 8.56
N ALA A 180 -12.59 -0.85 9.50
CA ALA A 180 -13.46 -1.43 10.52
C ALA A 180 -14.04 -0.35 11.44
N GLU A 181 -13.18 0.53 11.97
CA GLU A 181 -13.61 1.62 12.85
C GLU A 181 -14.56 2.60 12.15
N LEU A 182 -14.25 2.99 10.91
CA LEU A 182 -15.10 3.92 10.14
C LEU A 182 -16.48 3.33 9.82
N VAL A 183 -16.57 2.01 9.67
CA VAL A 183 -17.86 1.32 9.48
C VAL A 183 -18.63 1.27 10.78
N ASP A 184 -17.95 1.03 11.90
CA ASP A 184 -18.58 0.98 13.24
C ASP A 184 -19.06 2.36 13.72
N GLU A 185 -18.38 3.44 13.32
CA GLU A 185 -18.72 4.84 13.64
C GLU A 185 -19.65 5.50 12.61
N ALA A 186 -19.99 4.81 11.51
CA ALA A 186 -20.78 5.39 10.45
C ALA A 186 -22.19 5.79 10.94
N ALA A 187 -22.61 7.02 10.63
CA ALA A 187 -23.97 7.46 10.87
C ALA A 187 -24.98 6.63 10.06
N ASP A 188 -26.18 6.44 10.60
CA ASP A 188 -27.25 5.71 9.92
C ASP A 188 -27.53 6.31 8.53
N GLY A 189 -27.68 5.45 7.52
CA GLY A 189 -27.93 5.88 6.14
C GLY A 189 -26.69 6.40 5.40
N VAL A 190 -25.49 6.29 5.98
CA VAL A 190 -24.22 6.63 5.33
C VAL A 190 -23.39 5.38 5.12
N THR A 191 -22.85 5.21 3.92
CA THR A 191 -21.82 4.20 3.64
C THR A 191 -20.45 4.89 3.64
N VAL A 192 -19.47 4.29 4.32
CA VAL A 192 -18.09 4.80 4.37
C VAL A 192 -17.16 3.88 3.60
N GLN A 193 -16.27 4.44 2.79
CA GLN A 193 -15.24 3.71 2.06
C GLN A 193 -13.87 4.36 2.23
N VAL A 194 -12.82 3.55 2.14
CA VAL A 194 -11.42 3.99 2.21
C VAL A 194 -10.67 3.60 0.95
N THR A 195 -10.05 4.57 0.31
CA THR A 195 -9.26 4.47 -0.92
C THR A 195 -8.01 5.36 -0.85
N GLY A 196 -7.52 5.84 -1.99
CA GLY A 196 -6.28 6.60 -2.11
C GLY A 196 -5.06 5.69 -2.23
N PRO A 197 -3.85 6.26 -2.40
CA PRO A 197 -2.61 5.50 -2.53
C PRO A 197 -2.41 4.43 -1.45
N ALA A 198 -2.70 4.76 -0.18
CA ALA A 198 -2.58 3.81 0.93
C ALA A 198 -3.57 2.65 0.82
N GLY A 199 -4.84 2.95 0.52
CA GLY A 199 -5.90 1.95 0.36
C GLY A 199 -5.67 1.02 -0.83
N ILE A 200 -5.24 1.57 -1.98
CA ILE A 200 -4.91 0.77 -3.18
C ILE A 200 -3.75 -0.18 -2.89
N ARG A 201 -2.69 0.29 -2.23
CA ARG A 201 -1.57 -0.59 -1.84
C ARG A 201 -2.02 -1.67 -0.87
N ALA A 202 -2.87 -1.33 0.10
CA ALA A 202 -3.43 -2.31 1.03
C ALA A 202 -4.21 -3.41 0.29
N ASP A 203 -5.07 -3.02 -0.66
CA ASP A 203 -5.87 -3.96 -1.45
C ASP A 203 -5.00 -4.86 -2.33
N LEU A 204 -3.96 -4.31 -2.97
CA LEU A 204 -3.00 -5.08 -3.75
C LEU A 204 -2.25 -6.08 -2.88
N GLY A 205 -1.73 -5.63 -1.73
CA GLY A 205 -1.03 -6.51 -0.81
C GLY A 205 -1.94 -7.60 -0.23
N ALA A 206 -3.21 -7.28 0.08
CA ALA A 206 -4.18 -8.22 0.63
C ALA A 206 -4.50 -9.37 -0.35
N VAL A 207 -4.39 -9.15 -1.66
CA VAL A 207 -4.57 -10.21 -2.67
C VAL A 207 -3.39 -11.19 -2.68
N PHE A 208 -2.18 -10.73 -2.34
CA PHE A 208 -0.99 -11.57 -2.26
C PHE A 208 -0.83 -12.25 -0.90
N ASP A 209 -1.42 -11.67 0.15
CA ASP A 209 -1.42 -12.23 1.50
C ASP A 209 -2.00 -13.66 1.52
N GLY A 210 -1.20 -14.61 1.97
CA GLY A 210 -1.51 -16.05 1.98
C GLY A 210 -1.69 -16.73 0.61
N ALA A 211 -1.85 -15.97 -0.48
CA ALA A 211 -2.02 -16.52 -1.83
C ALA A 211 -0.75 -17.20 -2.32
N ASN A 212 0.43 -16.64 -2.03
CA ASN A 212 1.72 -17.23 -2.37
C ASN A 212 1.89 -18.61 -1.73
N PHE A 213 1.63 -18.71 -0.43
CA PHE A 213 1.64 -19.99 0.28
C PHE A 213 0.62 -20.97 -0.31
N ARG A 214 -0.61 -20.53 -0.58
CA ARG A 214 -1.67 -21.38 -1.16
C ARG A 214 -1.30 -21.90 -2.56
N LEU A 215 -0.72 -21.06 -3.41
CA LEU A 215 -0.25 -21.43 -4.74
C LEU A 215 0.94 -22.39 -4.67
N LEU A 216 1.90 -22.14 -3.78
CA LEU A 216 3.04 -23.02 -3.57
C LEU A 216 2.57 -24.39 -3.06
N ALA A 217 1.71 -24.43 -2.04
CA ALA A 217 1.15 -25.66 -1.50
C ALA A 217 0.35 -26.42 -2.56
N ALA A 218 -0.48 -25.74 -3.35
CA ALA A 218 -1.25 -26.36 -4.42
C ALA A 218 -0.36 -26.95 -5.52
N THR A 219 0.63 -26.20 -6.00
CA THR A 219 1.59 -26.68 -7.01
C THR A 219 2.43 -27.84 -6.50
N ALA A 220 2.95 -27.74 -5.27
CA ALA A 220 3.69 -28.81 -4.62
C ALA A 220 2.84 -30.07 -4.44
N ALA A 221 1.58 -29.94 -4.03
CA ALA A 221 0.67 -31.08 -3.88
C ALA A 221 0.38 -31.75 -5.23
N VAL A 222 0.15 -30.97 -6.29
CA VAL A 222 -0.06 -31.50 -7.64
C VAL A 222 1.18 -32.23 -8.13
N VAL A 223 2.37 -31.63 -8.01
CA VAL A 223 3.62 -32.28 -8.42
C VAL A 223 3.88 -33.53 -7.59
N ALA A 224 3.68 -33.50 -6.27
CA ALA A 224 3.84 -34.66 -5.40
C ALA A 224 2.87 -35.79 -5.79
N LEU A 225 1.62 -35.47 -6.13
CA LEU A 225 0.64 -36.43 -6.62
C LEU A 225 1.05 -37.01 -7.97
N LEU A 226 1.51 -36.19 -8.91
CA LEU A 226 1.99 -36.62 -10.23
C LEU A 226 3.24 -37.48 -10.13
N LEU A 227 4.21 -37.13 -9.29
CA LEU A 227 5.38 -37.97 -9.01
C LEU A 227 4.94 -39.28 -8.35
N LEU A 228 4.03 -39.23 -7.37
CA LEU A 228 3.50 -40.42 -6.76
C LEU A 228 2.86 -41.33 -7.80
N LEU A 229 2.11 -40.79 -8.79
CA LEU A 229 1.42 -41.47 -9.89
C LEU A 229 2.37 -42.00 -10.99
N THR A 230 3.33 -41.20 -11.43
CA THR A 230 4.26 -41.53 -12.54
C THR A 230 5.38 -42.44 -12.09
N TYR A 231 5.95 -42.17 -10.91
CA TYR A 231 6.77 -43.15 -10.21
C TYR A 231 5.89 -44.25 -9.60
N ARG A 232 4.54 -44.16 -9.68
CA ARG A 232 3.60 -45.25 -9.32
C ARG A 232 3.59 -46.47 -10.23
N SER A 233 4.73 -46.79 -10.82
CA SER A 233 5.14 -48.20 -10.90
C SER A 233 6.09 -48.59 -9.74
N PRO A 234 5.80 -48.37 -8.43
CA PRO A 234 6.62 -48.85 -7.32
C PRO A 234 5.94 -50.09 -6.68
N ILE A 235 4.90 -50.63 -7.34
CA ILE A 235 4.09 -51.80 -6.99
C ILE A 235 4.59 -53.02 -7.78
N LEU A 236 5.36 -52.81 -8.85
CA LEU A 236 6.11 -53.84 -9.56
C LEU A 236 7.54 -53.93 -9.01
#